data_AF-A0A846ZYC2-F1
#
_entry.id   AF-A0A846ZYC2-F1
#
_cell.length_a   1.000
_cell.length_b   1.000
_cell.length_c   1.000
_cell.angle_alpha   90.00
_cell.angle_beta   90.00
_cell.angle_gamma   90.00
#
_symmetry.space_group_name_H-M   'P 1'
#
loop_
_entity.id
_entity.type
_entity.pdbx_description
1 polymer ?
#
loop_
_entity_poly.entity_id
_entity_poly.type
_entity_poly.pdbx_seq_one_letter_code
_entity_poly.pdbx_strand_id
1 'polypeptide(L)'
;MESKPRRKYTEEFKRDAVELVRNSGKSQAQIARELGTSAHNLNRWCNKYGEKEGAVEEHEINPEAFRAMERELRRVKEERDILKKALNIFSRSG
;
A
#
# COMPACT_ATOMS: atom_id res chain seq x y z
N MET A 1 -3.23 -35.01 15.18
CA MET A 1 -3.03 -33.66 14.60
C MET A 1 -4.39 -33.09 14.29
N GLU A 2 -4.84 -32.11 15.06
CA GLU A 2 -6.17 -31.50 14.92
C GLU A 2 -6.15 -30.53 13.74
N SER A 3 -6.89 -30.83 12.67
CA SER A 3 -6.91 -29.97 11.48
C SER A 3 -7.76 -28.73 11.77
N LYS A 4 -7.14 -27.54 11.71
CA LYS A 4 -7.82 -26.26 11.95
C LYS A 4 -9.03 -26.10 10.99
N PRO A 5 -10.24 -25.78 11.48
CA PRO A 5 -11.42 -25.66 10.64
C PRO A 5 -11.19 -24.59 9.57
N ARG A 6 -11.51 -24.94 8.31
CA ARG A 6 -11.37 -24.04 7.16
C ARG A 6 -12.35 -22.88 7.31
N ARG A 7 -11.83 -21.66 7.55
CA ARG A 7 -12.61 -20.42 7.49
C ARG A 7 -13.25 -20.29 6.11
N LYS A 8 -14.57 -20.19 6.06
CA LYS A 8 -15.32 -19.89 4.84
C LYS A 8 -15.51 -18.37 4.75
N TYR A 9 -15.09 -17.80 3.62
CA TYR A 9 -15.31 -16.39 3.31
C TYR A 9 -16.41 -16.30 2.25
N THR A 10 -17.29 -15.30 2.39
CA THR A 10 -18.34 -14.99 1.41
C THR A 10 -17.72 -14.51 0.09
N GLU A 11 -18.46 -14.61 -1.01
CA GLU A 11 -17.96 -14.13 -2.32
C GLU A 11 -17.78 -12.60 -2.32
N GLU A 12 -18.66 -11.86 -1.64
CA GLU A 12 -18.54 -10.41 -1.43
C GLU A 12 -17.23 -10.06 -0.72
N PHE A 13 -16.94 -10.70 0.41
CA PHE A 13 -15.70 -10.47 1.15
C PHE A 13 -14.45 -10.71 0.30
N LYS A 14 -14.46 -11.73 -0.57
CA LYS A 14 -13.33 -12.01 -1.45
C LYS A 14 -13.14 -10.93 -2.51
N ARG A 15 -14.24 -10.38 -3.06
CA ARG A 15 -14.19 -9.29 -4.04
C ARG A 15 -13.71 -8.00 -3.39
N ASP A 16 -14.26 -7.64 -2.24
CA ASP A 16 -13.85 -6.44 -1.48
C ASP A 16 -12.37 -6.53 -1.09
N ALA A 17 -11.90 -7.71 -0.69
CA ALA A 17 -10.50 -7.91 -0.37
C ALA A 17 -9.57 -7.76 -1.58
N VAL A 18 -10.00 -8.18 -2.78
CA VAL A 18 -9.25 -7.99 -4.03
C VAL A 18 -9.25 -6.53 -4.47
N GLU A 19 -10.38 -5.83 -4.32
CA GLU A 19 -10.48 -4.40 -4.58
C GLU A 19 -9.59 -3.59 -3.63
N LEU A 20 -9.55 -3.97 -2.34
CA LEU A 20 -8.65 -3.36 -1.37
C LEU A 20 -7.17 -3.56 -1.74
N VAL A 21 -6.80 -4.73 -2.28
CA VAL A 21 -5.45 -4.98 -2.80
C VAL A 21 -5.10 -4.03 -3.95
N ARG A 22 -6.06 -3.76 -4.84
CA ARG A 22 -5.85 -2.87 -6.00
C ARG A 22 -5.76 -1.40 -5.60
N ASN A 23 -6.64 -0.95 -4.70
CA ASN A 23 -6.81 0.47 -4.41
C ASN A 23 -5.92 0.99 -3.27
N SER A 24 -5.40 0.11 -2.40
CA SER A 24 -4.68 0.57 -1.20
C SER A 24 -3.20 0.85 -1.41
N GLY A 25 -2.57 0.35 -2.47
CA GLY A 25 -1.12 0.41 -2.68
C GLY A 25 -0.30 -0.33 -1.62
N LYS A 26 -0.94 -1.11 -0.73
CA LYS A 26 -0.30 -1.91 0.31
C LYS A 26 0.05 -3.30 -0.24
N SER A 27 1.08 -3.92 0.32
CA SER A 27 1.41 -5.31 -0.03
C SER A 27 0.29 -6.27 0.38
N GLN A 28 0.11 -7.35 -0.38
CA GLN A 28 -0.87 -8.40 -0.07
C GLN A 28 -0.67 -8.98 1.33
N ALA A 29 0.57 -9.08 1.81
CA ALA A 29 0.90 -9.55 3.16
C ALA A 29 0.43 -8.60 4.25
N GLN A 30 0.48 -7.28 4.01
CA GLN A 30 -0.05 -6.30 4.93
C GLN A 30 -1.58 -6.38 4.99
N ILE A 31 -2.24 -6.45 3.84
CA ILE A 31 -3.70 -6.56 3.75
C ILE A 31 -4.20 -7.87 4.37
N ALA A 32 -3.45 -8.97 4.21
CA ALA A 32 -3.77 -10.25 4.84
C ALA A 32 -3.85 -10.12 6.37
N ARG A 33 -2.89 -9.41 6.97
CA ARG A 33 -2.87 -9.15 8.42
C ARG A 33 -4.02 -8.27 8.86
N GLU A 34 -4.31 -7.20 8.11
CA GLU A 34 -5.41 -6.27 8.40
C GLU A 34 -6.78 -6.97 8.32
N LEU A 35 -6.98 -7.85 7.34
CA LEU A 35 -8.22 -8.62 7.15
C LEU A 35 -8.30 -9.91 7.98
N GLY A 36 -7.25 -10.27 8.73
CA GLY A 36 -7.19 -11.52 9.48
C GLY A 36 -7.28 -12.78 8.60
N THR A 37 -6.82 -12.68 7.35
CA THR A 37 -6.78 -13.78 6.36
C THR A 37 -5.34 -14.18 6.03
N SER A 38 -5.16 -15.23 5.23
CA SER A 38 -3.83 -15.62 4.74
C SER A 38 -3.50 -14.94 3.42
N ALA A 39 -2.23 -14.58 3.23
CA ALA A 39 -1.74 -14.02 1.97
C ALA A 39 -1.98 -14.99 0.80
N HIS A 40 -1.90 -16.31 1.06
CA HIS A 40 -2.22 -17.34 0.07
C HIS A 40 -3.68 -17.30 -0.41
N ASN A 41 -4.64 -17.07 0.51
CA ASN A 41 -6.04 -16.91 0.13
C ASN A 41 -6.25 -15.63 -0.69
N LEU A 42 -5.62 -14.52 -0.30
CA LEU A 42 -5.67 -13.27 -1.06
C LEU A 42 -5.12 -13.45 -2.47
N ASN A 43 -3.95 -14.08 -2.63
CA ASN A 43 -3.37 -14.37 -3.94
C ASN A 43 -4.34 -15.20 -4.82
N ARG A 44 -4.93 -16.26 -4.24
CA ARG A 44 -5.93 -17.08 -4.93
C ARG A 44 -7.17 -16.27 -5.34
N TRP A 45 -7.63 -15.34 -4.51
CA TRP A 45 -8.76 -14.48 -4.84
C TRP A 45 -8.39 -13.44 -5.89
N CYS A 46 -7.21 -12.84 -5.82
CA CYS A 46 -6.70 -11.96 -6.87
C CYS A 46 -6.62 -12.68 -8.22
N ASN A 47 -6.18 -13.94 -8.26
CA ASN A 47 -6.17 -14.70 -9.52
C ASN A 47 -7.59 -15.05 -10.00
N LYS A 48 -8.53 -15.31 -9.08
CA LYS A 48 -9.90 -15.73 -9.41
C LYS A 48 -10.84 -14.56 -9.78
N TYR A 49 -10.71 -13.43 -9.11
CA TYR A 49 -11.58 -12.25 -9.25
C TYR A 49 -10.86 -11.07 -9.90
N GLY A 50 -9.54 -11.15 -10.08
CA GLY A 50 -8.72 -10.08 -10.66
C GLY A 50 -8.59 -10.14 -12.18
N GLU A 51 -9.15 -11.14 -12.86
CA GLU A 51 -9.21 -11.12 -14.33
C GLU A 51 -10.45 -10.38 -14.83
N LYS A 52 -10.27 -9.07 -14.98
CA LYS A 52 -10.72 -8.21 -16.07
C LYS A 52 -10.06 -6.85 -15.83
N GLU A 53 -9.19 -6.49 -16.76
CA GLU A 53 -8.38 -5.26 -16.83
C GLU A 53 -7.14 -5.22 -15.93
N GLY A 54 -5.98 -5.34 -16.60
CA GLY A 54 -4.67 -5.04 -16.03
C GLY A 54 -4.09 -6.17 -15.21
N ALA A 55 -3.07 -6.83 -15.76
CA ALA A 55 -2.05 -7.46 -14.93
C ALA A 55 -1.73 -6.48 -13.80
N VAL A 56 -1.99 -6.88 -12.55
CA VAL A 56 -1.37 -6.21 -11.41
C VAL A 56 0.10 -6.59 -11.57
N GLU A 57 0.83 -5.76 -12.31
CA GLU A 57 2.28 -5.78 -12.32
C GLU A 57 2.68 -5.85 -10.85
N GLU A 58 3.27 -6.99 -10.50
CA GLU A 58 4.17 -7.08 -9.38
C GLU A 58 5.15 -5.92 -9.58
N HIS A 59 4.86 -4.79 -8.95
CA HIS A 59 5.83 -3.72 -8.84
C HIS A 59 6.89 -4.32 -7.94
N GLU A 60 7.86 -5.02 -8.54
CA GLU A 60 9.20 -5.06 -8.01
C GLU A 60 9.56 -3.60 -7.77
N ILE A 61 9.43 -3.17 -6.51
CA ILE A 61 9.83 -1.84 -6.09
C ILE A 61 11.31 -1.80 -6.38
N ASN A 62 11.68 -1.18 -7.50
CA ASN A 62 13.08 -1.02 -7.86
C ASN A 62 13.70 -0.22 -6.70
N PRO A 63 14.59 -0.83 -5.89
CA PRO A 63 15.09 -0.21 -4.68
C PRO A 63 15.87 1.08 -4.98
N GLU A 64 16.36 1.25 -6.21
CA GLU A 64 16.98 2.48 -6.67
C GLU A 64 15.96 3.59 -6.95
N ALA A 65 14.84 3.27 -7.59
CA ALA A 65 13.74 4.21 -7.82
C ALA A 65 13.12 4.67 -6.49
N PHE A 66 12.95 3.75 -5.54
CA PHE A 66 12.47 4.07 -4.19
C PHE A 66 13.42 5.04 -3.46
N ARG A 67 14.73 4.76 -3.48
CA ARG A 67 15.75 5.66 -2.91
C ARG A 67 15.81 7.01 -3.62
N ALA A 68 15.57 7.07 -4.93
CA ALA A 68 15.49 8.33 -5.66
C ALA A 68 14.28 9.15 -5.19
N MET A 69 13.11 8.51 -5.06
CA MET A 69 11.89 9.14 -4.58
C MET A 69 12.00 9.62 -3.13
N GLU A 70 12.67 8.86 -2.25
CA GLU A 70 12.97 9.28 -0.89
C GLU A 70 13.88 10.52 -0.84
N ARG A 71 14.87 10.60 -1.75
CA ARG A 71 15.76 11.77 -1.85
C ARG A 71 14.99 13.01 -2.30
N GLU A 72 14.13 12.89 -3.30
CA GLU A 72 13.27 14.00 -3.74
C GLU A 72 12.33 14.47 -2.62
N LEU A 73 11.71 13.53 -1.92
CA LEU A 73 10.81 13.83 -0.81
C LEU A 73 11.55 14.52 0.36
N ARG A 74 12.82 14.16 0.61
CA ARG A 74 13.68 14.86 1.57
C ARG A 74 13.97 16.29 1.13
N ARG A 75 14.37 16.48 -0.13
CA ARG A 75 14.66 17.81 -0.69
C ARG A 75 13.45 18.74 -0.62
N VAL A 76 12.27 18.26 -1.05
CA VAL A 76 11.03 19.05 -1.01
C VAL A 76 10.63 19.40 0.43
N LYS A 77 10.85 18.50 1.39
CA LYS A 77 10.63 18.80 2.82
C LYS A 77 11.59 19.88 3.33
N GLU A 78 12.86 19.82 2.96
CA GLU A 78 13.86 20.81 3.33
C GLU A 78 13.53 22.20 2.74
N GLU A 79 13.18 22.26 1.45
CA GLU A 79 12.74 23.50 0.79
C GLU A 79 11.52 24.12 1.49
N ARG A 80 10.51 23.29 1.81
CA ARG A 80 9.34 23.73 2.57
C ARG A 80 9.72 24.25 3.96
N ASP A 81 10.63 23.57 4.65
CA ASP A 81 11.01 23.94 6.01
C ASP A 81 11.87 25.21 6.06
N ILE A 82 12.69 25.45 5.03
CA ILE A 82 13.39 26.73 4.83
C ILE A 82 12.37 27.85 4.60
N LEU A 83 11.39 27.65 3.71
CA LEU A 83 10.35 28.64 3.45
C LEU A 83 9.52 28.94 4.71
N LYS A 84 9.16 27.92 5.49
CA LYS A 84 8.47 28.10 6.78
C LYS A 84 9.31 28.89 7.78
N LYS A 85 10.61 28.60 7.89
CA LYS A 85 11.52 29.34 8.78
C LYS A 85 11.64 30.80 8.34
N ALA A 86 11.79 31.05 7.04
CA ALA A 86 11.84 32.41 6.50
C ALA A 86 10.55 33.17 6.81
N LEU A 87 9.38 32.58 6.53
CA LEU A 87 8.08 33.16 6.87
C LEU A 87 7.94 33.46 8.36
N ASN A 88 8.36 32.55 9.24
CA ASN A 88 8.33 32.77 10.69
C ASN A 88 9.25 33.92 11.15
N ILE A 89 10.38 34.13 10.46
CA ILE A 89 11.26 35.28 10.73
C ILE A 89 10.56 36.57 10.27
N PHE A 90 10.01 36.59 9.06
CA PHE A 90 9.29 37.75 8.54
C PHE A 90 8.04 38.09 9.38
N SER A 91 7.34 37.09 9.91
CA SER A 91 6.14 37.31 10.75
C SER A 91 6.44 37.72 12.20
N ARG A 92 7.68 37.54 12.69
CA ARG A 92 8.13 38.01 14.01
C ARG A 92 8.79 39.38 13.98
N SER A 93 9.08 39.89 12.80
CA SER A 93 9.78 41.17 12.57
C SER A 93 8.82 42.32 12.23
N GLY A 94 7.51 42.11 12.38
CA GLY A 94 6.46 43.08 12.13
C GLY A 94 5.63 43.36 13.37
#